data_AF-A0A1B2EB80-F1
#
_entry.id   AF-A0A1B2EB80-F1
#
_cell.length_a   1.000
_cell.length_b   1.000
_cell.length_c   1.000
_cell.angle_alpha   90.00
_cell.angle_beta   90.00
_cell.angle_gamma   90.00
#
_symmetry.space_group_name_H-M   'P 1'
#
loop_
_entity.id
_entity.type
_entity.pdbx_description
1 polymer ?
#
loop_
_entity_poly.entity_id
_entity_poly.type
_entity_poly.pdbx_seq_one_letter_code
_entity_poly.pdbx_strand_id
1 'polypeptide(L)'
;MAVRPILVLVLVCGAGLIGSIVRPADAAAFICPDTMTSDAPRNAPPLSDLYSGANNLAGGNRVGELVADLRKSGMKPALIVDHLVGAYCPLVANDGSLSDKQKADHVRRFARQVTGLAYGSSDQGELDVLVDVPLMPTLLGQVDQAAAGAGMSRDAWIERAIKQQLTVP
;
A
#
# COMPACT_ATOMS: atom_id res chain seq x y z
N MET A 1 -72.79 51.21 14.05
CA MET A 1 -73.17 50.69 12.72
C MET A 1 -71.92 50.64 11.87
N ALA A 2 -71.71 49.52 11.17
CA ALA A 2 -70.89 49.33 9.95
C ALA A 2 -69.36 49.62 10.02
N VAL A 3 -68.45 48.61 10.03
CA VAL A 3 -67.89 47.86 8.86
C VAL A 3 -66.71 48.65 8.23
N ARG A 4 -65.42 48.24 8.21
CA ARG A 4 -64.74 47.16 7.42
C ARG A 4 -63.19 47.20 7.73
N PRO A 5 -62.34 46.26 7.27
CA PRO A 5 -61.20 45.71 8.00
C PRO A 5 -59.85 46.25 7.45
N ILE A 6 -58.81 46.21 8.26
CA ILE A 6 -57.44 46.48 7.79
C ILE A 6 -56.74 45.13 7.61
N LEU A 7 -56.43 44.86 6.35
CA LEU A 7 -55.70 43.72 5.81
C LEU A 7 -54.33 43.59 6.49
N VAL A 8 -54.12 42.52 7.25
CA VAL A 8 -52.82 42.20 7.87
C VAL A 8 -51.95 41.49 6.83
N LEU A 9 -50.89 42.19 6.39
CA LEU A 9 -49.88 41.66 5.48
C LEU A 9 -48.87 40.83 6.31
N VAL A 10 -49.03 39.51 6.31
CA VAL A 10 -48.10 38.59 7.01
C VAL A 10 -46.89 38.34 6.12
N LEU A 11 -45.75 38.93 6.49
CA LEU A 11 -44.42 38.60 5.98
C LEU A 11 -44.01 37.22 6.52
N VAL A 12 -44.10 36.19 5.68
CA VAL A 12 -43.55 34.86 5.96
C VAL A 12 -42.06 34.87 5.60
N CYS A 13 -41.19 35.03 6.60
CA CYS A 13 -39.75 34.75 6.46
C CYS A 13 -39.55 33.24 6.31
N GLY A 14 -38.96 32.84 5.18
CA GLY A 14 -38.73 31.45 4.81
C GLY A 14 -37.76 30.73 5.75
N ALA A 15 -38.20 29.60 6.29
CA ALA A 15 -37.32 28.60 6.90
C ALA A 15 -36.88 27.60 5.81
N GLY A 16 -35.82 27.95 5.08
CA GLY A 16 -35.14 27.03 4.16
C GLY A 16 -34.02 26.28 4.88
N LEU A 17 -34.35 25.32 5.74
CA LEU A 17 -33.38 24.36 6.27
C LEU A 17 -33.26 23.20 5.28
N ILE A 18 -32.52 23.42 4.19
CA ILE A 18 -32.10 22.36 3.28
C ILE A 18 -30.92 21.66 3.97
N GLY A 19 -31.21 20.64 4.77
CA GLY A 19 -30.20 19.75 5.31
C GLY A 19 -29.52 19.01 4.17
N SER A 20 -28.31 19.41 3.82
CA SER A 20 -27.43 18.61 2.97
C SER A 20 -27.15 17.29 3.68
N ILE A 21 -27.85 16.24 3.28
CA ILE A 21 -27.57 14.87 3.70
C ILE A 21 -26.24 14.50 3.03
N VAL A 22 -25.13 14.79 3.72
CA VAL A 22 -23.83 14.21 3.35
C VAL A 22 -23.98 12.72 3.64
N ARG A 23 -24.33 11.93 2.61
CA ARG A 23 -24.24 10.48 2.69
C ARG A 23 -22.79 10.15 3.05
N PRO A 24 -22.52 9.39 4.12
CA PRO A 24 -21.19 8.85 4.31
C PRO A 24 -20.87 8.07 3.04
N ALA A 25 -19.72 8.36 2.43
CA ALA A 25 -19.20 7.50 1.38
C ALA A 25 -18.95 6.14 2.06
N ASP A 26 -19.78 5.15 1.75
CA ASP A 26 -19.48 3.77 2.09
C ASP A 26 -18.08 3.49 1.53
N ALA A 27 -17.15 3.15 2.43
CA ALA A 27 -15.83 2.73 2.01
C ALA A 27 -16.04 1.51 1.12
N ALA A 28 -15.70 1.63 -0.16
CA ALA A 28 -15.80 0.53 -1.10
C ALA A 28 -15.06 -0.67 -0.50
N ALA A 29 -15.74 -1.82 -0.44
CA ALA A 29 -15.15 -3.06 0.05
C ALA A 29 -13.86 -3.36 -0.71
N PHE A 30 -12.88 -3.95 -0.03
CA PHE A 30 -11.65 -4.37 -0.69
C PHE A 30 -11.94 -5.47 -1.72
N ILE A 31 -11.65 -5.21 -3.00
CA ILE A 31 -11.90 -6.12 -4.13
C ILE A 31 -10.59 -6.44 -4.85
N CYS A 32 -10.35 -7.73 -5.08
CA CYS A 32 -9.27 -8.21 -5.95
C CYS A 32 -9.79 -8.38 -7.38
N PRO A 33 -9.03 -7.97 -8.41
CA PRO A 33 -9.43 -8.21 -9.79
C PRO A 33 -9.38 -9.71 -10.14
N ASP A 34 -10.43 -10.21 -10.80
CA ASP A 34 -10.55 -11.62 -11.24
C ASP A 34 -9.52 -12.02 -12.30
N THR A 35 -8.84 -11.05 -12.93
CA THR A 35 -8.06 -11.23 -14.15
C THR A 35 -6.55 -11.23 -13.97
N MET A 36 -6.03 -11.65 -12.81
CA MET A 36 -4.60 -11.96 -12.72
C MET A 36 -4.43 -13.40 -13.21
N THR A 37 -4.01 -13.51 -14.46
CA THR A 37 -4.14 -14.66 -15.34
C THR A 37 -3.61 -15.97 -14.76
N SER A 38 -4.45 -16.98 -14.89
CA SER A 38 -4.27 -18.42 -14.64
C SER A 38 -3.19 -19.11 -15.51
N ASP A 39 -2.29 -18.37 -16.17
CA ASP A 39 -1.20 -18.92 -17.00
C ASP A 39 0.08 -19.19 -16.20
N ALA A 40 -0.05 -19.29 -14.87
CA ALA A 40 1.03 -19.68 -13.99
C ALA A 40 1.51 -21.11 -14.31
N PRO A 41 2.83 -21.37 -14.42
CA PRO A 41 3.35 -22.72 -14.31
C PRO A 41 2.76 -23.40 -13.06
N ARG A 42 2.34 -24.67 -13.17
CA ARG A 42 1.67 -25.44 -12.09
C ARG A 42 2.43 -25.51 -10.75
N ASN A 43 3.66 -25.01 -10.71
CA ASN A 43 4.53 -24.98 -9.55
C ASN A 43 4.51 -23.61 -8.88
N ALA A 44 3.31 -23.07 -8.63
CA ALA A 44 3.19 -21.89 -7.80
C ALA A 44 3.78 -22.20 -6.40
N PRO A 45 4.59 -21.31 -5.83
CA PRO A 45 5.09 -21.44 -4.46
C PRO A 45 3.92 -21.60 -3.47
N PRO A 46 4.14 -22.32 -2.35
CA PRO A 46 3.08 -22.52 -1.39
C PRO A 46 2.60 -21.17 -0.83
N LEU A 47 1.28 -21.02 -0.75
CA LEU A 47 0.55 -19.78 -0.38
C LEU A 47 1.00 -19.19 0.97
N SER A 48 1.52 -20.02 1.88
CA SER A 48 2.10 -19.60 3.17
C SER A 48 3.32 -18.70 3.04
N ASP A 49 4.11 -18.90 1.98
CA ASP A 49 5.36 -18.18 1.74
C ASP A 49 5.07 -16.75 1.28
N LEU A 50 4.02 -16.57 0.48
CA LEU A 50 3.54 -15.27 0.02
C LEU A 50 2.95 -14.45 1.18
N TYR A 51 2.16 -15.10 2.03
CA TYR A 51 1.51 -14.43 3.17
C TYR A 51 2.51 -13.94 4.21
N SER A 52 3.61 -14.68 4.42
CA SER A 52 4.70 -14.29 5.33
C SER A 52 5.60 -13.19 4.75
N GLY A 53 5.72 -13.16 3.41
CA GLY A 53 6.56 -12.24 2.64
C GLY A 53 6.43 -10.76 2.97
N ALA A 54 5.20 -10.33 3.25
CA ALA A 54 4.89 -8.93 3.51
C ALA A 54 5.18 -8.48 4.96
N ASN A 55 5.40 -9.42 5.89
CA ASN A 55 5.32 -9.14 7.32
C ASN A 55 6.55 -9.58 8.13
N ASN A 56 7.46 -10.39 7.59
CA ASN A 56 8.70 -10.76 8.29
C ASN A 56 9.87 -11.03 7.32
N LEU A 57 11.10 -10.89 7.83
CA LEU A 57 12.34 -11.04 7.05
C LEU A 57 12.49 -12.43 6.41
N ALA A 58 12.11 -13.48 7.14
CA ALA A 58 12.16 -14.85 6.64
C ALA A 58 11.23 -15.06 5.43
N GLY A 59 10.04 -14.48 5.48
CA GLY A 59 9.10 -14.44 4.36
C GLY A 59 9.66 -13.60 3.22
N GLY A 60 10.25 -12.43 3.51
CA GLY A 60 10.84 -11.57 2.48
C GLY A 60 11.95 -12.25 1.70
N ASN A 61 12.85 -12.97 2.38
CA ASN A 61 13.88 -13.79 1.74
C ASN A 61 13.28 -14.85 0.83
N ARG A 62 12.20 -15.50 1.27
CA ARG A 62 11.53 -16.55 0.50
C ARG A 62 10.80 -16.01 -0.73
N VAL A 63 10.23 -14.81 -0.65
CA VAL A 63 9.72 -14.09 -1.83
C VAL A 63 10.86 -13.74 -2.80
N GLY A 64 12.03 -13.37 -2.28
CA GLY A 64 13.24 -13.17 -3.09
C GLY A 64 13.68 -14.42 -3.86
N GLU A 65 13.76 -15.56 -3.18
CA GLU A 65 14.10 -16.86 -3.78
C GLU A 65 13.11 -17.25 -4.88
N LEU A 66 11.82 -17.10 -4.60
CA LEU A 66 10.75 -17.35 -5.55
C LEU A 66 10.84 -16.46 -6.78
N VAL A 67 11.07 -15.15 -6.60
CA VAL A 67 11.26 -14.23 -7.73
C VAL A 67 12.47 -14.65 -8.55
N ALA A 68 13.56 -15.06 -7.91
CA ALA A 68 14.74 -15.56 -8.60
C ALA A 68 14.45 -16.84 -9.40
N ASP A 69 13.67 -17.77 -8.85
CA ASP A 69 13.31 -19.01 -9.54
C ASP A 69 12.35 -18.78 -10.72
N LEU A 70 11.38 -17.87 -10.57
CA LEU A 70 10.53 -17.44 -11.67
C LEU A 70 11.33 -16.77 -12.79
N ARG A 71 12.35 -15.95 -12.46
CA ARG A 71 13.28 -15.39 -13.45
C ARG A 71 14.09 -16.47 -14.16
N LYS A 72 14.63 -17.45 -13.42
CA LYS A 72 15.35 -18.60 -13.99
C LYS A 72 14.47 -19.43 -14.92
N SER A 73 13.16 -19.50 -14.66
CA SER A 73 12.19 -20.17 -15.53
C SER A 73 11.90 -19.42 -16.84
N GLY A 74 12.43 -18.20 -17.01
CA GLY A 74 12.24 -17.35 -18.19
C GLY A 74 11.03 -16.42 -18.11
N MET A 75 10.35 -16.34 -16.97
CA MET A 75 9.22 -15.42 -16.79
C MET A 75 9.71 -13.96 -16.80
N LYS A 76 9.04 -13.11 -17.58
CA LYS A 76 9.37 -11.68 -17.67
C LYS A 76 9.05 -10.97 -16.35
N PRO A 77 9.84 -9.96 -15.91
CA PRO A 77 9.63 -9.26 -14.65
C PRO A 77 8.20 -8.75 -14.41
N ALA A 78 7.56 -8.16 -15.43
CA ALA A 78 6.16 -7.71 -15.32
C ALA A 78 5.20 -8.87 -15.00
N LEU A 79 5.39 -10.03 -15.66
CA LEU A 79 4.56 -11.21 -15.43
C LEU A 79 4.81 -11.83 -14.05
N ILE A 80 6.03 -11.72 -13.51
CA ILE A 80 6.34 -12.14 -12.13
C ILE A 80 5.54 -11.28 -11.14
N VAL A 81 5.54 -9.96 -11.33
CA VAL A 81 4.78 -9.04 -10.48
C VAL A 81 3.30 -9.35 -10.53
N ASP A 82 2.73 -9.43 -11.73
CA ASP A 82 1.30 -9.71 -11.93
C ASP A 82 0.91 -11.07 -11.33
N HIS A 83 1.74 -12.10 -11.54
CA HIS A 83 1.51 -13.44 -11.03
C HIS A 83 1.50 -13.46 -9.49
N LEU A 84 2.51 -12.90 -8.85
CA LEU A 84 2.64 -12.95 -7.40
C LEU A 84 1.64 -12.03 -6.69
N VAL A 85 1.40 -10.83 -7.21
CA VAL A 85 0.37 -9.92 -6.66
C VAL A 85 -1.02 -10.52 -6.84
N GLY A 86 -1.27 -11.14 -7.99
CA GLY A 86 -2.52 -11.86 -8.27
C GLY A 86 -2.77 -13.02 -7.31
N ALA A 87 -1.74 -13.78 -6.97
CA ALA A 87 -1.85 -14.86 -5.99
C ALA A 87 -2.01 -14.34 -4.55
N TYR A 88 -1.40 -13.21 -4.20
CA TYR A 88 -1.42 -12.65 -2.86
C TYR A 88 -2.72 -11.91 -2.52
N CYS A 89 -3.31 -11.18 -3.48
CA CYS A 89 -4.51 -10.38 -3.26
C CYS A 89 -5.67 -11.18 -2.62
N PRO A 90 -6.11 -12.34 -3.16
CA PRO A 90 -7.22 -13.09 -2.58
C PRO A 90 -6.92 -13.62 -1.17
N LEU A 91 -5.64 -13.87 -0.83
CA LEU A 91 -5.26 -14.26 0.53
C LEU A 91 -5.55 -13.15 1.53
N VAL A 92 -5.20 -11.91 1.17
CA VAL A 92 -5.47 -10.73 1.99
C VAL A 92 -6.95 -10.38 2.01
N ALA A 93 -7.66 -10.54 0.88
CA ALA A 93 -9.10 -10.31 0.81
C ALA A 93 -9.88 -11.21 1.77
N ASN A 94 -9.46 -12.48 1.89
CA ASN A 94 -10.08 -13.49 2.76
C ASN A 94 -9.68 -13.37 4.24
N ASP A 95 -8.75 -12.47 4.58
CA ASP A 95 -8.34 -12.24 5.96
C ASP A 95 -9.38 -11.39 6.70
N GLY A 96 -10.19 -12.06 7.53
CA GLY A 96 -11.23 -11.43 8.35
C GLY A 96 -10.70 -10.61 9.52
N SER A 97 -9.40 -10.68 9.83
CA SER A 97 -8.78 -9.90 10.90
C SER A 97 -8.38 -8.48 10.47
N LEU A 98 -8.38 -8.21 9.17
CA LEU A 98 -7.95 -6.95 8.57
C LEU A 98 -9.13 -6.10 8.12
N SER A 99 -9.07 -4.80 8.40
CA SER A 99 -9.91 -3.79 7.74
C SER A 99 -9.54 -3.64 6.26
N ASP A 100 -10.45 -3.11 5.45
CA ASP A 100 -10.19 -2.88 4.01
C ASP A 100 -8.98 -1.98 3.76
N LYS A 101 -8.75 -1.00 4.64
CA LYS A 101 -7.53 -0.18 4.59
C LYS A 101 -6.28 -1.01 4.82
N GLN A 102 -6.29 -1.88 5.83
CA GLN A 102 -5.17 -2.77 6.10
C GLN A 102 -4.96 -3.73 4.93
N LYS A 103 -6.03 -4.27 4.33
CA LYS A 103 -5.93 -5.13 3.15
C LYS A 103 -5.26 -4.42 1.98
N ALA A 104 -5.68 -3.19 1.67
CA ALA A 104 -5.06 -2.36 0.65
C ALA A 104 -3.57 -2.08 0.95
N ASP A 105 -3.25 -1.74 2.19
CA ASP A 105 -1.86 -1.49 2.60
C ASP A 105 -0.99 -2.74 2.48
N HIS A 106 -1.51 -3.92 2.84
CA HIS A 106 -0.82 -5.20 2.70
C HIS A 106 -0.50 -5.53 1.25
N VAL A 107 -1.50 -5.45 0.35
CA VAL A 107 -1.29 -5.71 -1.09
C VAL A 107 -0.33 -4.68 -1.70
N ARG A 108 -0.47 -3.40 -1.33
CA ARG A 108 0.42 -2.36 -1.82
C ARG A 108 1.88 -2.57 -1.37
N ARG A 109 2.13 -3.01 -0.12
CA ARG A 109 3.49 -3.31 0.37
C ARG A 109 4.08 -4.51 -0.38
N PHE A 110 3.33 -5.59 -0.49
CA PHE A 110 3.76 -6.78 -1.20
C PHE A 110 4.09 -6.51 -2.68
N ALA A 111 3.24 -5.74 -3.37
CA ALA A 111 3.48 -5.37 -4.77
C ALA A 111 4.79 -4.56 -4.95
N ARG A 112 5.12 -3.67 -4.02
CA ARG A 112 6.39 -2.90 -4.07
C ARG A 112 7.59 -3.81 -3.85
N GLN A 113 7.52 -4.70 -2.88
CA GLN A 113 8.58 -5.69 -2.61
C GLN A 113 8.85 -6.57 -3.83
N VAL A 114 7.80 -7.19 -4.40
CA VAL A 114 7.96 -8.05 -5.58
C VAL A 114 8.47 -7.27 -6.79
N THR A 115 8.00 -6.04 -6.99
CA THR A 115 8.50 -5.18 -8.07
C THR A 115 10.00 -4.90 -7.90
N GLY A 116 10.43 -4.54 -6.67
CA GLY A 116 11.84 -4.32 -6.37
C GLY A 116 12.71 -5.56 -6.66
N LEU A 117 12.24 -6.74 -6.28
CA LEU A 117 12.96 -8.01 -6.51
C LEU A 117 12.96 -8.43 -7.99
N ALA A 118 11.84 -8.25 -8.70
CA ALA A 118 11.68 -8.69 -10.09
C ALA A 118 12.53 -7.86 -11.05
N TYR A 119 12.69 -6.56 -10.75
CA TYR A 119 13.48 -5.63 -11.54
C TYR A 119 14.87 -5.35 -10.97
N GLY A 120 15.16 -5.79 -9.74
CA GLY A 120 16.47 -5.66 -9.11
C GLY A 120 17.56 -6.45 -9.84
N SER A 121 18.80 -5.96 -9.78
CA SER A 121 19.94 -6.64 -10.41
C SER A 121 20.30 -7.89 -9.63
N SER A 122 20.46 -9.03 -10.32
CA SER A 122 20.74 -10.35 -9.70
C SER A 122 22.21 -10.59 -9.38
N ASP A 123 23.07 -9.58 -9.56
CA ASP A 123 24.53 -9.74 -9.61
C ASP A 123 25.25 -9.63 -8.26
N GLN A 124 24.54 -9.45 -7.14
CA GLN A 124 25.18 -9.41 -5.82
C GLN A 124 24.67 -10.54 -4.93
N GLY A 125 25.58 -11.41 -4.52
CA GLY A 125 25.36 -12.60 -3.69
C GLY A 125 24.96 -12.31 -2.24
N GLU A 126 24.51 -11.10 -1.96
CA GLU A 126 23.87 -10.70 -0.72
C GLU A 126 22.52 -10.11 -1.12
N LEU A 127 21.43 -10.74 -0.68
CA LEU A 127 20.09 -10.24 -0.96
C LEU A 127 19.95 -8.88 -0.28
N ASP A 128 20.06 -7.79 -1.04
CA ASP A 128 19.69 -6.46 -0.55
C ASP A 128 18.24 -6.51 -0.07
N VAL A 129 18.06 -6.48 1.26
CA VAL A 129 16.73 -6.45 1.87
C VAL A 129 16.19 -5.04 1.71
N LEU A 130 15.29 -4.86 0.74
CA LEU A 130 14.65 -3.58 0.50
C LEU A 130 13.63 -3.27 1.60
N VAL A 131 13.93 -2.25 2.42
CA VAL A 131 13.02 -1.76 3.47
C VAL A 131 12.19 -0.60 2.90
N ASP A 132 10.90 -0.83 2.71
CA ASP A 132 9.97 0.19 2.23
C ASP A 132 9.14 0.76 3.39
N VAL A 133 9.38 2.04 3.72
CA VAL A 133 8.68 2.75 4.78
C VAL A 133 7.94 3.94 4.18
N PRO A 134 6.59 4.01 4.27
CA PRO A 134 5.86 5.19 3.86
C PRO A 134 6.18 6.35 4.83
N LEU A 135 6.83 7.39 4.31
CA LEU A 135 7.14 8.60 5.07
C LEU A 135 6.14 9.71 4.70
N MET A 136 5.73 10.49 5.70
CA MET A 136 4.99 11.73 5.42
C MET A 136 5.88 12.70 4.63
N PRO A 137 5.33 13.51 3.70
CA PRO A 137 6.13 14.44 2.89
C PRO A 137 7.01 15.37 3.73
N THR A 138 6.49 15.86 4.86
CA THR A 138 7.24 16.69 5.80
C THR A 138 8.44 15.97 6.39
N LEU A 139 8.30 14.70 6.76
CA LEU A 139 9.39 13.89 7.29
C LEU A 139 10.43 13.60 6.21
N LEU A 140 9.98 13.25 5.00
CA LEU A 140 10.89 13.05 3.87
C LEU A 140 11.71 14.31 3.56
N GLY A 141 11.09 15.49 3.63
CA GLY A 141 11.79 16.76 3.48
C GLY A 141 12.85 17.01 4.56
N GLN A 142 12.60 16.62 5.81
CA GLN A 142 13.60 16.70 6.88
C GLN A 142 14.78 15.75 6.65
N VAL A 143 14.50 14.53 6.18
CA VAL A 143 15.55 13.56 5.79
C VAL A 143 16.42 14.15 4.67
N ASP A 144 15.82 14.77 3.65
CA ASP A 144 16.55 15.39 2.54
C ASP A 144 17.47 16.52 3.00
N GLN A 145 16.97 17.39 3.88
CA GLN A 145 17.76 18.47 4.46
C GLN A 145 18.91 17.94 5.30
N ALA A 146 18.68 16.90 6.10
CA ALA A 146 19.71 16.31 6.95
C ALA A 146 20.79 15.57 6.13
N ALA A 147 20.39 14.90 5.05
CA ALA A 147 21.30 14.27 4.09
C ALA A 147 22.17 15.32 3.38
N ALA A 148 21.54 16.38 2.86
CA ALA A 148 22.24 17.49 2.21
C ALA A 148 23.22 18.19 3.16
N GLY A 149 22.80 18.47 4.41
CA GLY A 149 23.65 19.05 5.44
C GLY A 149 24.84 18.18 5.84
N ALA A 150 24.75 16.86 5.64
CA ALA A 150 25.83 15.91 5.86
C ALA A 150 26.68 15.62 4.61
N GLY A 151 26.34 16.20 3.45
CA GLY A 151 27.00 15.91 2.17
C GLY A 151 26.81 14.45 1.70
N MET A 152 25.72 13.81 2.11
CA MET A 152 25.42 12.41 1.81
C MET A 152 24.24 12.30 0.85
N SER A 153 24.16 11.17 0.14
CA SER A 153 22.89 10.79 -0.49
C SER A 153 21.84 10.52 0.60
N ARG A 154 20.56 10.66 0.24
CA ARG A 154 19.43 10.33 1.12
C ARG A 154 19.59 8.93 1.72
N ASP A 155 19.87 7.94 0.87
CA ASP A 155 19.93 6.53 1.26
C ASP A 155 21.09 6.27 2.23
N ALA A 156 22.28 6.80 1.95
CA ALA A 156 23.43 6.68 2.86
C ALA A 156 23.17 7.36 4.20
N TRP A 157 22.45 8.49 4.20
CA TRP A 157 22.07 9.16 5.43
C TRP A 157 21.05 8.35 6.25
N ILE A 158 20.03 7.78 5.60
CA ILE A 158 19.03 6.93 6.26
C ILE A 158 19.70 5.69 6.87
N GLU A 159 20.56 5.01 6.11
CA GLU A 159 21.28 3.83 6.59
C GLU A 159 22.12 4.16 7.82
N ARG A 160 22.85 5.29 7.79
CA ARG A 160 23.63 5.77 8.93
C ARG A 160 22.74 6.09 10.13
N ALA A 161 21.59 6.75 9.91
CA ALA A 161 20.66 7.09 10.98
C ALA A 161 20.09 5.81 11.65
N ILE A 162 19.75 4.79 10.87
CA ILE A 162 19.32 3.48 11.39
C ILE A 162 20.44 2.84 12.22
N LYS A 163 21.66 2.76 11.68
CA LYS A 163 22.83 2.22 12.39
C LYS A 163 23.06 2.93 13.72
N GLN A 164 23.01 4.26 13.74
CA GLN A 164 23.18 5.05 14.95
C GLN A 164 22.14 4.71 16.02
N GLN A 165 20.85 4.59 15.65
CA GLN A 165 19.78 4.23 16.57
C GLN A 165 19.94 2.82 17.15
N LEU A 166 20.46 1.86 16.36
CA LEU A 166 20.71 0.49 16.81
C LEU A 166 21.97 0.34 17.66
N THR A 167 22.85 1.35 17.67
CA THR A 167 24.10 1.34 18.45
C THR A 167 23.97 2.10 19.78
N VAL A 168 22.79 2.68 20.08
CA VAL A 168 22.50 3.25 21.39
C VAL A 168 22.23 2.10 22.37
N PRO A 169 22.99 1.97 23.48
CA PRO A 169 22.82 0.89 24.46
C PRO A 169 21.49 0.96 25.23
#